data_AF-A0A7C4R636-F1
#
_entry.id   AF-A0A7C4R636-F1
#
_cell.length_a   1.000
_cell.length_b   1.000
_cell.length_c   1.000
_cell.angle_alpha   90.00
_cell.angle_beta   90.00
_cell.angle_gamma   90.00
#
_symmetry.space_group_name_H-M   'P 1'
#
loop_
_entity.id
_entity.type
_entity.pdbx_description
1 polymer ?
#
loop_
_entity_poly.entity_id
_entity_poly.type
_entity_poly.pdbx_seq_one_letter_code
_entity_poly.pdbx_strand_id
1 'polypeptide(L)' 'FVNYYNTVKPHKGIDNLTPMEKLINYFYPNEM' A
#
# COMPACT_ATOMS: atom_id res chain seq x y z
N PHE A 1 4.49 11.97 -2.90
CA PHE A 1 4.88 12.58 -1.60
C PHE A 1 5.01 11.49 -0.54
N VAL A 2 6.16 11.39 0.11
CA VAL A 2 6.46 10.40 1.16
C VAL A 2 6.05 10.96 2.51
N ASN A 3 5.17 10.27 3.23
CA ASN A 3 4.74 10.64 4.59
C ASN A 3 4.25 9.41 5.37
N TYR A 4 4.06 9.57 6.68
CA TYR A 4 3.64 8.50 7.60
C TYR A 4 2.30 7.85 7.17
N TYR A 5 1.33 8.63 6.72
CA TYR A 5 0.02 8.12 6.29
C TYR A 5 0.10 7.27 5.02
N ASN A 6 1.02 7.59 4.12
CA ASN A 6 1.16 6.91 2.84
C ASN A 6 2.06 5.66 2.91
N THR A 7 2.95 5.58 3.90
CA THR A 7 4.04 4.56 3.93
C THR A 7 4.14 3.74 5.22
N VAL A 8 3.45 4.13 6.30
CA VAL A 8 3.55 3.42 7.59
C VAL A 8 2.18 3.12 8.19
N LYS A 9 1.23 4.06 8.11
CA LYS A 9 -0.12 3.87 8.68
C LYS A 9 -0.96 2.96 7.78
N PRO A 10 -1.43 1.80 8.27
CA PRO A 10 -2.38 0.97 7.53
C PRO A 10 -3.79 1.58 7.57
N HIS A 11 -4.57 1.34 6.52
CA HIS A 11 -5.93 1.87 6.39
C HIS A 11 -6.94 0.75 6.17
N LYS A 12 -8.01 0.76 6.97
CA LYS A 12 -9.07 -0.26 6.93
C LYS A 12 -9.77 -0.36 5.56
N GLY A 13 -9.81 0.73 4.79
CA GLY A 13 -10.45 0.77 3.47
C GLY A 13 -9.64 0.12 2.34
N ILE A 14 -8.38 -0.23 2.57
CA ILE A 14 -7.50 -0.88 1.59
C ILE A 14 -6.85 -2.13 2.19
N ASP A 15 -7.66 -3.01 2.75
CA ASP A 15 -7.22 -4.31 3.29
C ASP A 15 -6.19 -4.18 4.42
N ASN A 16 -6.28 -3.09 5.18
CA ASN A 16 -5.31 -2.76 6.23
C ASN A 16 -3.86 -2.62 5.72
N LEU A 17 -3.71 -2.26 4.45
CA LEU A 17 -2.43 -1.89 3.84
C LEU A 17 -2.22 -0.37 3.90
N THR A 18 -0.98 0.05 3.75
CA THR A 18 -0.64 1.43 3.40
C THR A 18 -0.96 1.67 1.91
N PRO A 19 -1.22 2.92 1.50
CA PRO A 19 -1.40 3.25 0.09
C PRO A 19 -0.22 2.80 -0.76
N MET A 20 1.02 2.92 -0.24
CA MET A 20 2.20 2.47 -0.96
C MET A 20 2.21 0.95 -1.18
N GLU A 21 1.92 0.15 -0.16
CA GLU A 21 1.84 -1.31 -0.31
C GLU A 21 0.73 -1.73 -1.28
N LYS A 22 -0.43 -1.06 -1.25
CA LYS A 22 -1.51 -1.33 -2.20
C LYS A 22 -1.09 -1.04 -3.65
N LEU A 23 -0.33 0.03 -3.87
CA LEU A 23 0.22 0.37 -5.19
C LEU A 23 1.25 -0.67 -5.64
N ILE A 24 2.16 -1.10 -4.76
CA ILE A 24 3.14 -2.15 -5.08
C ILE A 24 2.42 -3.43 -5.51
N ASN A 25 1.42 -3.88 -4.76
CA ASN A 25 0.65 -5.08 -5.11
C ASN A 25 -0.12 -4.95 -6.44
N TYR A 26 -0.56 -3.73 -6.79
CA TYR A 26 -1.29 -3.48 -8.03
C TYR A 26 -0.37 -3.48 -9.26
N PHE A 27 0.81 -2.86 -9.16
CA PHE A 27 1.76 -2.77 -10.28
C PHE A 27 2.68 -3.98 -10.40
N TYR A 28 2.95 -4.67 -9.29
CA TYR A 28 3.85 -5.81 -9.18
C TYR A 28 3.17 -6.96 -8.40
N PRO A 29 2.08 -7.54 -8.93
CA PRO A 29 1.49 -8.72 -8.31
C PRO A 29 2.54 -9.85 -8.26
N ASN A 30 2.62 -10.59 -7.15
CA ASN A 30 3.59 -11.68 -6.94
C ASN A 30 3.43 -12.88 -7.91
N GLU A 31 2.60 -12.77 -8.94
CA GLU A 31 2.48 -13.74 -10.01
C GLU A 31 3.40 -13.32 -11.18
N MET A 32 4.66 -13.74 -11.09
CA MET A 32 5.55 -13.97 -12.25
C MET A 32 5.78 -15.46 -12.42
#